data_AF-A0A426U196-F1
#
_entry.id   AF-A0A426U196-F1
#
_cell.length_a   1.000
_cell.length_b   1.000
_cell.length_c   1.000
_cell.angle_alpha   90.00
_cell.angle_beta   90.00
_cell.angle_gamma   90.00
#
_symmetry.space_group_name_H-M   'P 1'
#
loop_
_entity.id
_entity.type
_entity.pdbx_description
1 polymer ?
#
loop_
_entity_poly.entity_id
_entity_poly.type
_entity_poly.pdbx_seq_one_letter_code
_entity_poly.pdbx_strand_id
1 'polypeptide(L)'
;MTNSATLECVTGTTLYAVPPQISSVCHQGDARDLAFLADTSIDLIVTSPPYWLRRDYGHPDQLGQEATPQAYIEALLGIMSVWVRLLRPHASVFLNIGDTYQDGFLAGIPARFELAARDAGWHVVNHIVWAKAVGRPEPVAYRLSSRHEAIFHLTRAKHAADVFFDRYALACDRAKAANPGDVWASTFTEESDDLWELHPTRSKSGHLAPFPPELARRAILLACPEHICTVCGAPHTRRLEPSADLDPTRPQAKRAMELFQQHGLTEEHLAAIRAVGISDAGKAKVIQKGSGRNTAQVQRLAAEAKAALKGYFREFTFAPKRMVGWNACGCGVPSQPGMVLDPFMGSGTTLNVARELGRRSIGVDLVLPDTQQKAD
;
A
#
# COMPACT_ATOMS: atom_id res chain seq x y z
N MET A 1 -27.61 -8.81 -25.57
CA MET A 1 -26.45 -7.98 -25.97
C MET A 1 -26.15 -7.05 -24.80
N THR A 2 -25.28 -7.51 -23.91
CA THR A 2 -24.98 -6.90 -22.60
C THR A 2 -23.69 -6.08 -22.72
N ASN A 3 -23.83 -4.76 -22.79
CA ASN A 3 -22.70 -3.83 -22.64
C ASN A 3 -22.37 -3.69 -21.15
N SER A 4 -21.33 -4.38 -20.70
CA SER A 4 -20.65 -4.12 -19.43
C SER A 4 -19.80 -2.87 -19.59
N ALA A 5 -20.30 -1.72 -19.15
CA ALA A 5 -19.47 -0.53 -18.95
C ALA A 5 -18.66 -0.72 -17.65
N THR A 6 -17.62 -1.52 -17.73
CA THR A 6 -16.53 -1.57 -16.76
C THR A 6 -15.97 -0.16 -16.63
N LEU A 7 -15.73 0.29 -15.39
CA LEU A 7 -14.81 1.40 -15.13
C LEU A 7 -13.54 1.13 -15.94
N GLU A 8 -13.30 1.91 -16.99
CA GLU A 8 -12.02 1.95 -17.65
C GLU A 8 -11.03 2.59 -16.66
N CYS A 9 -10.55 1.78 -15.71
CA CYS A 9 -9.14 1.77 -15.41
C CYS A 9 -8.48 1.54 -16.76
N VAL A 10 -8.13 2.63 -17.44
CA VAL A 10 -7.26 2.59 -18.60
C VAL A 10 -5.96 2.01 -18.07
N THR A 11 -5.89 0.68 -18.05
CA THR A 11 -4.67 -0.06 -18.32
C THR A 11 -4.32 0.43 -19.70
N GLY A 12 -3.56 1.53 -19.73
CA GLY A 12 -3.02 2.08 -20.94
C GLY A 12 -2.14 0.99 -21.52
N THR A 13 -2.74 0.12 -22.31
CA THR A 13 -2.06 -0.69 -23.32
C THR A 13 -1.70 0.30 -24.41
N THR A 14 -0.87 1.28 -24.05
CA THR A 14 -0.10 1.99 -25.06
C THR A 14 0.85 0.92 -25.57
N LEU A 15 0.65 0.54 -26.83
CA LEU A 15 1.54 -0.34 -27.59
C LEU A 15 2.99 0.17 -27.47
N TYR A 16 3.72 -0.29 -26.47
CA TYR A 16 5.16 -0.12 -26.33
C TYR A 16 5.74 -1.35 -25.66
N ALA A 17 6.37 -2.17 -26.50
CA ALA A 17 7.37 -3.21 -26.21
C ALA A 17 6.99 -4.30 -25.20
N VAL A 18 7.39 -5.54 -25.52
CA VAL A 18 7.52 -6.61 -24.52
C VAL A 18 8.18 -6.02 -23.27
N PRO A 19 7.58 -6.15 -22.07
CA PRO A 19 8.20 -5.63 -20.86
C PRO A 19 9.65 -6.15 -20.81
N PRO A 20 10.68 -5.29 -20.66
CA PRO A 20 12.03 -5.78 -20.45
C PRO A 20 11.99 -6.77 -19.30
N GLN A 21 12.68 -7.91 -19.42
CA GLN A 21 12.62 -8.97 -18.42
C GLN A 21 12.77 -8.39 -17.02
N ILE A 22 11.72 -8.51 -16.21
CA ILE A 22 11.66 -7.87 -14.90
C ILE A 22 12.54 -8.66 -13.96
N SER A 23 13.68 -8.07 -13.61
CA SER A 23 14.71 -8.72 -12.83
C SER A 23 14.23 -8.94 -11.39
N SER A 24 14.25 -10.19 -10.96
CA SER A 24 14.16 -10.58 -9.57
C SER A 24 15.40 -11.39 -9.21
N VAL A 25 16.15 -10.94 -8.21
CA VAL A 25 17.40 -11.59 -7.81
C VAL A 25 17.27 -12.05 -6.36
N CYS A 26 17.64 -13.29 -6.10
CA CYS A 26 17.78 -13.82 -4.75
C CYS A 26 19.27 -13.85 -4.40
N HIS A 27 19.61 -13.43 -3.19
CA HIS A 27 20.97 -13.46 -2.67
C HIS A 27 21.00 -14.19 -1.34
N GLN A 28 21.91 -15.17 -1.22
CA GLN A 28 22.18 -15.77 0.07
C GLN A 28 23.09 -14.85 0.86
N GLY A 29 22.63 -14.33 1.99
CA GLY A 29 23.40 -13.38 2.79
C GLY A 29 22.69 -12.94 4.06
N ASP A 30 23.42 -12.24 4.92
CA ASP A 30 22.89 -11.67 6.14
C ASP A 30 22.33 -10.26 5.84
N ALA A 31 21.11 -9.98 6.33
CA ALA A 31 20.49 -8.66 6.26
C ALA A 31 21.33 -7.53 6.88
N ARG A 32 22.29 -7.89 7.76
CA ARG A 32 23.28 -6.99 8.37
C ARG A 32 24.37 -6.54 7.38
N ASP A 33 24.62 -7.27 6.30
CA ASP A 33 25.59 -6.91 5.26
C ASP A 33 24.95 -6.87 3.87
N LEU A 34 24.66 -5.64 3.43
CA LEU A 34 24.11 -5.37 2.11
C LEU A 34 25.09 -4.58 1.23
N ALA A 35 26.40 -4.65 1.49
CA ALA A 35 27.42 -3.84 0.82
C ALA A 35 27.41 -3.98 -0.72
N PHE A 36 26.95 -5.12 -1.24
CA PHE A 36 26.80 -5.37 -2.67
C PHE A 36 25.70 -4.51 -3.34
N LEU A 37 24.79 -3.93 -2.56
CA LEU A 37 23.77 -3.01 -3.05
C LEU A 37 24.29 -1.58 -3.07
N ALA A 38 24.07 -0.90 -4.20
CA ALA A 38 24.42 0.50 -4.37
C ALA A 38 23.59 1.42 -3.45
N ASP A 39 24.18 2.54 -3.04
CA ASP A 39 23.48 3.57 -2.29
C ASP A 39 22.34 4.18 -3.11
N THR A 40 21.27 4.64 -2.44
CA THR A 40 20.14 5.37 -3.05
C THR A 40 19.53 4.62 -4.24
N SER A 41 19.38 3.29 -4.12
CA SER A 41 18.97 2.38 -5.19
C SER A 41 17.61 1.71 -4.97
N ILE A 42 17.09 1.74 -3.74
CA ILE A 42 15.86 1.05 -3.32
C ILE A 42 14.70 2.04 -3.20
N ASP A 43 13.57 1.68 -3.79
CA ASP A 43 12.33 2.47 -3.78
C ASP A 43 11.36 2.03 -2.68
N LEU A 44 11.40 0.76 -2.31
CA LEU A 44 10.54 0.19 -1.28
C LEU A 44 11.23 -1.00 -0.62
N ILE A 45 11.17 -1.08 0.72
CA ILE A 45 11.43 -2.31 1.45
C ILE A 45 10.09 -2.88 1.91
N VAL A 46 9.83 -4.15 1.66
CA VAL A 46 8.69 -4.87 2.24
C VAL A 46 9.19 -6.17 2.83
N THR A 47 9.00 -6.35 4.14
CA THR A 47 9.56 -7.51 4.81
C THR A 47 8.87 -7.84 6.13
N SER A 48 9.16 -9.04 6.62
CA SER A 48 8.68 -9.59 7.88
C SER A 48 9.85 -10.33 8.54
N PRO A 49 10.64 -9.66 9.41
CA PRO A 49 11.77 -10.31 10.08
C PRO A 49 11.30 -11.50 10.93
N PRO A 50 12.21 -12.42 11.28
CA PRO A 50 11.96 -13.40 12.32
C PRO A 50 11.47 -12.73 13.61
N TYR A 51 10.28 -13.11 14.09
CA TYR A 51 9.70 -12.50 15.30
C TYR A 51 10.35 -13.06 16.56
N TRP A 52 10.59 -12.18 17.54
CA TRP A 52 11.20 -12.52 18.82
C TRP A 52 10.52 -13.71 19.52
N LEU A 53 11.30 -14.77 19.79
CA LEU A 53 10.90 -16.03 20.43
C LEU A 53 9.67 -16.72 19.83
N ARG A 54 9.27 -16.38 18.61
CA ARG A 54 8.16 -17.07 17.93
C ARG A 54 8.60 -18.35 17.27
N ARG A 55 9.83 -18.38 16.75
CA ARG A 55 10.37 -19.52 16.03
C ARG A 55 11.90 -19.51 16.03
N ASP A 56 12.47 -20.70 16.18
CA ASP A 56 13.88 -20.98 15.93
C ASP A 56 14.03 -21.57 14.52
N TYR A 57 14.86 -20.94 13.69
CA TYR A 57 15.18 -21.33 12.32
C TYR A 57 16.46 -22.16 12.22
N GLY A 58 17.13 -22.45 13.34
CA GLY A 58 18.32 -23.31 13.41
C GLY A 58 19.58 -22.70 12.80
N HIS A 59 19.57 -21.41 12.45
CA HIS A 59 20.74 -20.71 11.95
C HIS A 59 21.40 -19.89 13.08
N PRO A 60 22.73 -19.98 13.29
CA PRO A 60 23.40 -19.28 14.38
C PRO A 60 23.22 -17.76 14.32
N ASP A 61 23.21 -17.19 13.10
CA ASP A 61 23.08 -15.74 12.89
C ASP A 61 21.63 -15.25 12.77
N GLN A 62 20.62 -16.09 13.04
CA GLN A 62 19.22 -15.68 12.91
C GLN A 62 18.88 -14.53 13.86
N LEU A 63 18.01 -13.63 13.41
CA LEU A 63 17.33 -12.67 14.29
C LEU A 63 16.22 -13.39 15.07
N GLY A 64 15.84 -12.87 16.23
CA GLY A 64 14.64 -13.31 16.97
C GLY A 64 14.91 -14.24 18.14
N GLN A 65 16.18 -14.55 18.42
CA GLN A 65 16.63 -15.39 19.55
C GLN A 65 17.36 -14.59 20.64
N GLU A 66 17.30 -13.27 20.59
CA GLU A 66 17.93 -12.39 21.55
C GLU A 66 17.36 -12.61 22.96
N ALA A 67 18.19 -12.45 23.99
CA ALA A 67 17.82 -12.79 25.36
C ALA A 67 16.68 -11.94 25.94
N THR A 68 16.45 -10.73 25.41
CA THR A 68 15.44 -9.80 25.92
C THR A 68 14.69 -9.11 24.77
N PRO A 69 13.45 -8.63 25.02
CA PRO A 69 12.72 -7.81 24.05
C PRO A 69 13.55 -6.62 23.55
N GLN A 70 14.27 -5.96 24.47
CA GLN A 70 15.07 -4.78 24.16
C GLN A 70 16.24 -5.12 23.23
N ALA A 71 16.96 -6.21 23.51
CA ALA A 71 18.06 -6.66 22.65
C ALA A 71 17.58 -7.04 21.24
N TYR A 72 16.39 -7.63 21.10
CA TYR A 72 15.78 -7.87 19.79
C TYR A 72 15.49 -6.57 19.03
N ILE A 73 14.91 -5.57 19.70
CA ILE A 73 14.64 -4.25 19.09
C ILE A 73 15.94 -3.58 18.65
N GLU A 74 16.98 -3.62 19.47
CA GLU A 74 18.30 -3.07 19.15
C GLU A 74 18.94 -3.78 17.96
N ALA A 75 18.88 -5.11 17.91
CA ALA A 75 19.38 -5.90 16.79
C ALA A 75 18.64 -5.57 15.48
N LEU A 76 17.31 -5.48 15.53
CA LEU A 76 16.49 -5.12 14.37
C LEU A 76 16.79 -3.70 13.88
N LEU A 77 16.90 -2.72 14.79
CA LEU A 77 17.28 -1.35 14.42
C LEU A 77 18.71 -1.26 13.88
N GLY A 78 19.63 -2.09 14.39
CA GLY A 78 20.97 -2.25 13.85
C GLY A 78 20.95 -2.66 12.38
N ILE A 79 20.12 -3.65 12.04
CA ILE A 79 19.91 -4.07 10.64
C ILE A 79 19.28 -2.93 9.82
N MET A 80 18.24 -2.28 10.35
CA MET A 80 17.59 -1.16 9.67
C MET A 80 18.52 0.02 9.39
N SER A 81 19.55 0.22 10.21
CA SER A 81 20.53 1.29 10.00
C SER A 81 21.28 1.14 8.66
N VAL A 82 21.52 -0.10 8.22
CA VAL A 82 22.14 -0.44 6.92
C VAL A 82 21.22 -0.03 5.78
N TRP A 83 19.90 -0.10 5.97
CA TRP A 83 18.93 0.22 4.92
C TRP A 83 18.94 1.71 4.57
N VAL A 84 19.28 2.59 5.52
CA VAL A 84 19.19 4.05 5.35
C VAL A 84 19.98 4.53 4.13
N ARG A 85 21.19 4.01 3.88
CA ARG A 85 21.99 4.40 2.70
C ARG A 85 21.40 3.93 1.38
N LEU A 86 20.61 2.86 1.41
CA LEU A 86 20.03 2.23 0.21
C LEU A 86 18.77 2.97 -0.27
N LEU A 87 18.04 3.59 0.65
CA LEU A 87 16.75 4.21 0.36
C LEU A 87 16.89 5.46 -0.50
N ARG A 88 16.06 5.54 -1.56
CA ARG A 88 15.83 6.81 -2.27
C ARG A 88 15.08 7.81 -1.37
N PRO A 89 15.15 9.12 -1.65
CA PRO A 89 14.51 10.15 -0.80
C PRO A 89 13.00 9.97 -0.59
N HIS A 90 12.31 9.35 -1.56
CA HIS A 90 10.86 9.08 -1.52
C HIS A 90 10.49 7.73 -0.94
N ALA A 91 11.47 6.88 -0.63
CA ALA A 91 11.26 5.47 -0.37
C ALA A 91 10.59 5.22 0.98
N SER A 92 9.89 4.09 1.03
CA SER A 92 9.20 3.61 2.23
C SER A 92 9.72 2.24 2.64
N VAL A 93 9.46 1.89 3.90
CA VAL A 93 9.67 0.56 4.47
C VAL A 93 8.34 0.09 5.04
N PHE A 94 7.89 -1.10 4.64
CA PHE A 94 6.77 -1.81 5.24
C PHE A 94 7.30 -2.99 6.01
N LEU A 95 7.24 -2.90 7.34
CA LEU A 95 7.79 -3.89 8.25
C LEU A 95 6.66 -4.53 9.06
N ASN A 96 6.40 -5.81 8.80
CA ASN A 96 5.42 -6.58 9.56
C ASN A 96 6.08 -7.15 10.83
N ILE A 97 5.49 -6.91 11.99
CA ILE A 97 5.96 -7.40 13.28
C ILE A 97 4.79 -7.97 14.07
N GLY A 98 4.95 -9.23 14.49
CA GLY A 98 4.06 -9.89 15.43
C GLY A 98 4.52 -9.69 16.87
N ASP A 99 3.56 -9.74 17.79
CA ASP A 99 3.87 -9.78 19.22
C ASP A 99 4.02 -11.22 19.73
N THR A 100 4.59 -11.33 20.91
CA THR A 100 4.73 -12.58 21.66
C THR A 100 4.37 -12.34 23.12
N TYR A 101 4.51 -13.39 23.92
CA TYR A 101 4.26 -13.33 25.35
C TYR A 101 5.48 -13.79 26.12
N GLN A 102 5.75 -13.11 27.23
CA GLN A 102 6.78 -13.44 28.20
C GLN A 102 6.11 -13.56 29.56
N ASP A 103 6.31 -14.69 30.24
CA ASP A 103 5.71 -14.99 31.55
C ASP A 103 4.17 -14.84 31.59
N GLY A 104 3.50 -15.12 30.47
CA GLY A 104 2.04 -15.01 30.32
C GLY A 104 1.52 -13.61 29.98
N PHE A 105 2.38 -12.59 30.02
CA PHE A 105 2.06 -11.21 29.69
C PHE A 105 2.49 -10.85 28.27
N LEU A 106 1.78 -9.90 27.66
CA LEU A 106 2.13 -9.44 26.31
C LEU A 106 3.49 -8.73 26.36
N ALA A 107 4.42 -9.15 25.49
CA ALA A 107 5.77 -8.59 25.48
C ALA A 107 5.81 -7.13 24.99
N GLY A 108 4.82 -6.75 24.16
CA GLY A 108 4.68 -5.40 23.64
C GLY A 108 5.70 -5.08 22.54
N ILE A 109 6.14 -6.08 21.78
CA ILE A 109 7.20 -5.93 20.77
C ILE A 109 6.87 -4.83 19.75
N PRO A 110 5.67 -4.77 19.14
CA PRO A 110 5.34 -3.70 18.19
C PRO A 110 5.41 -2.30 18.81
N ALA A 111 4.93 -2.13 20.04
CA ALA A 111 4.94 -0.83 20.72
C ALA A 111 6.37 -0.37 21.06
N ARG A 112 7.22 -1.29 21.53
CA ARG A 112 8.64 -1.03 21.80
C ARG A 112 9.38 -0.65 20.51
N PHE A 113 9.11 -1.38 19.44
CA PHE A 113 9.67 -1.10 18.12
C PHE A 113 9.28 0.30 17.63
N GLU A 114 8.00 0.66 17.68
CA GLU A 114 7.52 1.95 17.14
C GLU A 114 8.21 3.14 17.82
N LEU A 115 8.33 3.10 19.14
CA LEU A 115 9.01 4.15 19.91
C LEU A 115 10.51 4.20 19.56
N ALA A 116 11.19 3.06 19.60
CA ALA A 116 12.63 3.00 19.32
C ALA A 116 12.97 3.38 17.86
N ALA A 117 12.11 3.06 16.90
CA ALA A 117 12.26 3.48 15.51
C ALA A 117 12.15 5.00 15.36
N ARG A 118 11.21 5.65 16.07
CA ARG A 118 11.09 7.11 16.09
C ARG A 118 12.34 7.76 16.69
N ASP A 119 12.85 7.20 17.79
CA ASP A 119 14.08 7.68 18.43
C ASP A 119 15.31 7.50 17.53
N ALA A 120 15.33 6.46 16.70
CA ALA A 120 16.33 6.25 15.65
C ALA A 120 16.12 7.15 14.40
N GLY A 121 15.15 8.06 14.44
CA GLY A 121 14.87 9.05 13.41
C GLY A 121 14.03 8.54 12.23
N TRP A 122 13.30 7.43 12.38
CA TRP A 122 12.32 7.01 11.38
C TRP A 122 11.01 7.76 11.56
N HIS A 123 10.42 8.20 10.46
CA HIS A 123 9.04 8.70 10.48
C HIS A 123 8.08 7.55 10.27
N VAL A 124 7.12 7.38 11.18
CA VAL A 124 6.01 6.44 11.03
C VAL A 124 4.90 7.13 10.26
N VAL A 125 4.70 6.73 9.00
CA VAL A 125 3.65 7.24 8.14
C VAL A 125 2.30 6.62 8.52
N ASN A 126 2.27 5.29 8.74
CA ASN A 126 1.09 4.59 9.23
C ASN A 126 1.48 3.44 10.16
N HIS A 127 0.67 3.21 11.19
CA HIS A 127 0.61 1.94 11.93
C HIS A 127 -0.61 1.19 11.39
N ILE A 128 -0.36 0.15 10.59
CA ILE A 128 -1.39 -0.64 9.92
C ILE A 128 -1.67 -1.88 10.76
N VAL A 129 -2.96 -2.18 10.98
CA VAL A 129 -3.39 -3.39 11.70
C VAL A 129 -3.76 -4.46 10.68
N TRP A 130 -2.98 -5.53 10.60
CA TRP A 130 -3.39 -6.72 9.86
C TRP A 130 -4.31 -7.56 10.73
N ALA A 131 -5.61 -7.52 10.45
CA ALA A 131 -6.61 -8.33 11.14
C ALA A 131 -6.77 -9.71 10.48
N LYS A 132 -6.60 -10.76 11.26
CA LYS A 132 -6.73 -12.16 10.84
C LYS A 132 -8.13 -12.66 11.17
N ALA A 133 -8.90 -13.02 10.15
CA ALA A 133 -10.27 -13.52 10.32
C ALA A 133 -10.31 -14.88 11.03
N VAL A 134 -9.30 -15.72 10.82
CA VAL A 134 -9.14 -17.01 11.50
C VAL A 134 -7.71 -17.15 12.02
N GLY A 135 -7.56 -17.73 13.19
CA GLY A 135 -6.26 -18.14 13.70
C GLY A 135 -6.38 -19.40 14.55
N ARG A 136 -5.22 -19.98 14.89
CA ARG A 136 -5.20 -21.21 15.70
C ARG A 136 -5.91 -20.94 17.04
N PRO A 137 -6.70 -21.90 17.56
CA PRO A 137 -7.16 -21.86 18.93
C PRO A 137 -5.95 -21.82 19.87
N GLU A 138 -6.01 -20.97 20.88
CA GLU A 138 -5.00 -20.91 21.94
C GLU A 138 -5.66 -21.39 23.23
N PRO A 139 -5.19 -22.48 23.86
CA PRO A 139 -5.82 -23.04 25.06
C PRO A 139 -5.42 -22.25 26.32
N VAL A 140 -5.61 -20.93 26.30
CA VAL A 140 -5.25 -20.03 27.42
C VAL A 140 -6.49 -19.27 27.88
N ALA A 141 -6.92 -19.52 29.12
CA ALA A 141 -8.20 -19.02 29.64
C ALA A 141 -8.17 -17.55 30.12
N TYR A 142 -6.99 -17.03 30.46
CA TYR A 142 -6.84 -15.71 31.12
C TYR A 142 -6.51 -14.57 30.15
N ARG A 143 -6.62 -14.79 28.82
CA ARG A 143 -6.35 -13.77 27.80
C ARG A 143 -7.10 -14.07 26.50
N LEU A 144 -7.21 -13.05 25.65
CA LEU A 144 -7.75 -13.21 24.29
C LEU A 144 -6.69 -13.79 23.35
N SER A 145 -7.11 -14.58 22.37
CA SER A 145 -6.22 -15.05 21.30
C SER A 145 -5.75 -13.87 20.45
N SER A 146 -4.47 -13.86 20.06
CA SER A 146 -3.99 -12.82 19.15
C SER A 146 -4.57 -13.03 17.75
N ARG A 147 -5.25 -12.00 17.25
CA ARG A 147 -5.93 -11.98 15.94
C ARG A 147 -5.48 -10.83 15.05
N HIS A 148 -4.39 -10.17 15.40
CA HIS A 148 -3.80 -9.15 14.54
C HIS A 148 -2.28 -9.10 14.65
N GLU A 149 -1.66 -8.51 13.63
CA GLU A 149 -0.25 -8.12 13.62
C GLU A 149 -0.12 -6.65 13.23
N ALA A 150 1.02 -6.05 13.56
CA ALA A 150 1.31 -4.65 13.24
C ALA A 150 2.19 -4.58 11.99
N ILE A 151 1.82 -3.72 11.04
CA ILE A 151 2.64 -3.38 9.89
C ILE A 151 2.99 -1.90 10.01
N PHE A 152 4.28 -1.61 10.11
CA PHE A 152 4.77 -0.24 10.18
C PHE A 152 5.14 0.24 8.78
N HIS A 153 4.47 1.30 8.31
CA HIS A 153 4.89 2.06 7.15
C HIS A 153 5.82 3.18 7.62
N LEU A 154 7.11 3.05 7.36
CA LEU A 154 8.18 3.94 7.79
C LEU A 154 8.84 4.66 6.60
N THR A 155 9.49 5.79 6.85
CA THR A 155 10.30 6.51 5.86
C THR A 155 11.43 7.32 6.50
N ARG A 156 12.43 7.68 5.70
CA ARG A 156 13.49 8.66 6.01
C ARG A 156 13.33 9.97 5.23
N ALA A 157 12.21 10.14 4.53
CA ALA A 157 11.86 11.38 3.83
C ALA A 157 11.88 12.57 4.80
N LYS A 158 12.38 13.73 4.34
CA LYS A 158 12.48 14.94 5.17
C LYS A 158 11.11 15.55 5.46
N HIS A 159 10.21 15.50 4.48
CA HIS A 159 8.84 15.94 4.62
C HIS A 159 7.88 14.84 4.18
N ALA A 160 6.70 14.80 4.81
CA ALA A 160 5.66 13.82 4.45
C ALA A 160 5.23 13.92 2.96
N ALA A 161 5.37 15.09 2.34
CA ALA A 161 5.07 15.29 0.92
C ALA A 161 6.11 14.66 -0.03
N ASP A 162 7.30 14.32 0.47
CA ASP A 162 8.36 13.71 -0.33
C ASP A 162 8.18 12.18 -0.45
N VAL A 163 7.36 11.57 0.41
CA VAL A 163 7.06 10.14 0.39
C VAL A 163 6.27 9.80 -0.87
N PHE A 164 6.73 8.80 -1.62
CA PHE A 164 5.93 8.27 -2.72
C PHE A 164 4.73 7.49 -2.16
N PHE A 165 3.52 7.90 -2.52
CA PHE A 165 2.30 7.22 -2.08
C PHE A 165 1.19 7.24 -3.14
N ASP A 166 0.83 6.07 -3.66
CA ASP A 166 -0.13 5.88 -4.74
C ASP A 166 -1.39 5.13 -4.27
N ARG A 167 -2.28 5.87 -3.61
CA ARG A 167 -3.60 5.36 -3.21
C ARG A 167 -4.46 4.95 -4.41
N TYR A 168 -4.25 5.55 -5.57
CA TYR A 168 -5.05 5.28 -6.76
C TYR A 168 -4.76 3.87 -7.28
N ALA A 169 -3.48 3.48 -7.34
CA ALA A 169 -3.09 2.11 -7.70
C ALA A 169 -3.80 1.06 -6.85
N LEU A 170 -3.77 1.20 -5.52
CA LEU A 170 -4.43 0.25 -4.62
C LEU A 170 -5.97 0.27 -4.74
N ALA A 171 -6.57 1.45 -4.92
CA ALA A 171 -8.02 1.58 -5.10
C ALA A 171 -8.49 0.88 -6.39
N CYS A 172 -7.77 1.10 -7.50
CA CYS A 172 -8.02 0.46 -8.78
C CYS A 172 -7.87 -1.06 -8.71
N ASP A 173 -6.81 -1.53 -8.06
CA ASP A 173 -6.56 -2.97 -7.91
C ASP A 173 -7.69 -3.69 -7.18
N ARG A 174 -8.26 -3.03 -6.17
CA ARG A 174 -9.36 -3.58 -5.38
C ARG A 174 -10.74 -3.32 -5.98
N ALA A 175 -10.82 -2.71 -7.17
CA ALA A 175 -12.05 -2.24 -7.80
C ALA A 175 -12.94 -1.42 -6.84
N LYS A 176 -12.33 -0.65 -5.93
CA LYS A 176 -13.04 0.14 -4.91
C LYS A 176 -12.77 1.62 -5.10
N ALA A 177 -13.86 2.41 -5.11
CA ALA A 177 -13.77 3.88 -5.20
C ALA A 177 -13.37 4.56 -3.87
N ALA A 178 -13.34 3.82 -2.76
CA ALA A 178 -13.05 4.38 -1.44
C ALA A 178 -11.54 4.41 -1.14
N ASN A 179 -11.13 5.40 -0.34
CA ASN A 179 -9.78 5.49 0.19
C ASN A 179 -9.47 4.23 1.02
N PRO A 180 -8.40 3.47 0.69
CA PRO A 180 -8.02 2.31 1.48
C PRO A 180 -7.65 2.73 2.91
N GLY A 181 -8.15 1.99 3.89
CA GLY A 181 -7.87 2.21 5.31
C GLY A 181 -6.58 1.53 5.78
N ASP A 182 -6.24 1.78 7.04
CA ASP A 182 -5.09 1.24 7.78
C ASP A 182 -5.41 -0.08 8.52
N VAL A 183 -6.66 -0.53 8.51
CA VAL A 183 -7.03 -1.88 8.96
C VAL A 183 -7.12 -2.81 7.76
N TRP A 184 -6.19 -3.73 7.67
CA TRP A 184 -6.09 -4.70 6.60
C TRP A 184 -6.64 -6.04 7.07
N ALA A 185 -7.90 -6.31 6.76
CA ALA A 185 -8.54 -7.58 7.07
C ALA A 185 -8.38 -8.61 5.95
N SER A 186 -8.22 -9.88 6.31
CA SER A 186 -8.55 -11.01 5.44
C SER A 186 -10.05 -11.02 5.21
N THR A 187 -10.49 -10.91 3.95
CA THR A 187 -11.87 -11.23 3.60
C THR A 187 -12.05 -12.74 3.65
N PHE A 188 -13.23 -13.19 4.10
CA PHE A 188 -13.79 -14.46 3.72
C PHE A 188 -14.83 -14.11 2.66
N THR A 189 -14.73 -14.67 1.46
CA THR A 189 -15.90 -14.73 0.58
C THR A 189 -16.28 -16.19 0.36
N GLU A 190 -17.57 -16.50 0.43
CA GLU A 190 -18.09 -17.86 0.21
C GLU A 190 -17.85 -18.35 -1.24
N GLU A 191 -17.39 -17.46 -2.13
CA GLU A 191 -17.27 -17.68 -3.58
C GLU A 191 -15.81 -17.73 -4.08
N SER A 192 -14.80 -17.50 -3.25
CA SER A 192 -13.40 -17.51 -3.70
C SER A 192 -12.65 -18.76 -3.25
N ASP A 193 -12.55 -19.74 -4.14
CA ASP A 193 -11.56 -20.84 -4.09
C ASP A 193 -10.11 -20.34 -4.35
N ASP A 194 -9.92 -19.03 -4.46
CA ASP A 194 -8.63 -18.40 -4.69
C ASP A 194 -7.82 -18.31 -3.39
N LEU A 195 -6.77 -19.14 -3.32
CA LEU A 195 -5.69 -19.19 -2.31
C LEU A 195 -4.91 -17.87 -2.09
N TRP A 196 -5.40 -16.74 -2.61
CA TRP A 196 -4.79 -15.41 -2.59
C TRP A 196 -5.27 -14.51 -1.44
N GLU A 197 -6.29 -14.93 -0.69
CA GLU A 197 -6.73 -14.20 0.49
C GLU A 197 -5.66 -14.26 1.59
N LEU A 198 -5.63 -13.24 2.48
CA LEU A 198 -4.67 -12.97 3.57
C LEU A 198 -4.56 -14.06 4.66
N HIS A 199 -4.70 -15.32 4.27
CA HIS A 199 -4.42 -16.49 5.07
C HIS A 199 -2.92 -16.79 4.98
N PRO A 200 -2.30 -17.23 6.09
CA PRO A 200 -0.97 -17.83 6.02
C PRO A 200 -1.08 -19.08 5.16
N THR A 201 -0.67 -19.00 3.89
CA THR A 201 -0.62 -20.16 3.00
C THR A 201 0.19 -21.26 3.68
N ARG A 202 -0.34 -22.48 3.74
CA ARG A 202 0.48 -23.65 4.11
C ARG A 202 1.45 -23.89 2.94
N SER A 203 2.65 -23.36 3.04
CA SER A 203 3.69 -23.70 2.08
C SER A 203 3.94 -25.21 2.12
N LYS A 204 3.98 -25.87 0.95
CA LYS A 204 4.47 -27.24 0.78
C LYS A 204 6.00 -27.28 0.58
N SER A 205 6.67 -26.13 0.50
CA SER A 205 8.13 -26.06 0.52
C SER A 205 8.65 -26.18 1.96
N GLY A 206 9.90 -26.60 2.15
CA GLY A 206 10.55 -26.68 3.46
C GLY A 206 10.63 -25.35 4.22
N HIS A 207 10.23 -24.24 3.57
CA HIS A 207 10.23 -22.89 4.10
C HIS A 207 8.94 -22.61 4.89
N LEU A 208 9.08 -22.53 6.20
CA LEU A 208 8.00 -22.79 7.15
C LEU A 208 7.53 -21.47 7.80
N ALA A 209 6.94 -20.57 6.99
CA ALA A 209 6.02 -19.47 7.36
C ALA A 209 6.01 -18.40 6.24
N PRO A 210 5.15 -18.50 5.21
CA PRO A 210 5.18 -17.53 4.12
C PRO A 210 4.55 -16.20 4.52
N PHE A 211 5.25 -15.10 4.20
CA PHE A 211 4.71 -13.75 4.22
C PHE A 211 3.49 -13.67 3.27
N PRO A 212 2.30 -13.21 3.69
CA PRO A 212 1.11 -13.24 2.84
C PRO A 212 1.26 -12.35 1.58
N PRO A 213 0.97 -12.89 0.36
CA PRO A 213 1.11 -12.15 -0.89
C PRO A 213 0.34 -10.82 -0.92
N GLU A 214 -0.89 -10.81 -0.40
CA GLU A 214 -1.75 -9.62 -0.41
C GLU A 214 -1.21 -8.48 0.47
N LEU A 215 -0.45 -8.77 1.54
CA LEU A 215 0.24 -7.72 2.30
C LEU A 215 1.34 -7.06 1.46
N ALA A 216 2.14 -7.87 0.78
CA ALA A 216 3.17 -7.39 -0.14
C ALA A 216 2.55 -6.57 -1.27
N ARG A 217 1.45 -7.06 -1.85
CA ARG A 217 0.72 -6.43 -2.96
C ARG A 217 0.27 -5.02 -2.59
N ARG A 218 -0.35 -4.86 -1.42
CA ARG A 218 -0.79 -3.56 -0.90
C ARG A 218 0.38 -2.61 -0.68
N ALA A 219 1.45 -3.08 -0.05
CA ALA A 219 2.65 -2.26 0.17
C ALA A 219 3.27 -1.79 -1.14
N ILE A 220 3.43 -2.70 -2.12
CA ILE A 220 4.03 -2.41 -3.43
C ILE A 220 3.17 -1.44 -4.25
N LEU A 221 1.85 -1.64 -4.29
CA LEU A 221 0.94 -0.71 -4.98
C LEU A 221 0.94 0.67 -4.33
N LEU A 222 0.99 0.75 -3.00
CA LEU A 222 0.97 2.03 -2.29
C LEU A 222 2.29 2.77 -2.41
N ALA A 223 3.44 2.10 -2.38
CA ALA A 223 4.71 2.75 -2.09
C ALA A 223 5.88 2.40 -3.02
N CYS A 224 5.72 1.48 -3.97
CA CYS A 224 6.73 1.26 -5.02
C CYS A 224 6.28 1.87 -6.35
N PRO A 225 6.98 2.89 -6.87
CA PRO A 225 6.67 3.49 -8.16
C PRO A 225 6.74 2.48 -9.31
N GLU A 226 5.82 2.62 -10.27
CA GLU A 226 5.86 1.87 -11.54
C GLU A 226 6.97 2.37 -12.47
N HIS A 227 7.35 3.63 -12.31
CA HIS A 227 8.33 4.29 -13.15
C HIS A 227 9.23 5.20 -12.31
N ILE A 228 10.53 4.99 -12.46
CA ILE A 228 11.60 5.79 -11.88
C ILE A 228 12.45 6.35 -13.02
N CYS A 229 12.79 7.63 -12.94
CA CYS A 229 13.76 8.23 -13.86
C CYS A 229 15.14 7.56 -13.71
N THR A 230 15.72 7.12 -14.82
CA THR A 230 17.03 6.46 -14.86
C THR A 230 18.21 7.39 -14.53
N VAL A 231 18.00 8.71 -14.59
CA VAL A 231 19.04 9.72 -14.31
C VAL A 231 18.91 10.30 -12.92
N CYS A 232 17.78 10.94 -12.59
CA CYS A 232 17.61 11.63 -11.30
C CYS A 232 16.98 10.74 -10.23
N GLY A 233 16.45 9.57 -10.59
CA GLY A 233 15.82 8.68 -9.61
C GLY A 233 14.44 9.11 -9.12
N ALA A 234 13.89 10.21 -9.66
CA ALA A 234 12.58 10.70 -9.26
C ALA A 234 11.47 9.73 -9.72
N PRO A 235 10.48 9.45 -8.85
CA PRO A 235 9.36 8.61 -9.21
C PRO A 235 8.34 9.37 -10.04
N HIS A 236 7.74 8.71 -11.03
CA HIS A 236 6.57 9.26 -11.71
C HIS A 236 5.34 9.11 -10.82
N THR A 237 4.56 10.17 -10.69
CA THR A 237 3.28 10.12 -9.97
C THR A 237 2.12 10.17 -10.96
N ARG A 238 0.96 9.63 -10.61
CA ARG A 238 -0.20 9.66 -11.51
C ARG A 238 -0.75 11.07 -11.65
N ARG A 239 -0.99 11.50 -12.88
CA ARG A 239 -1.82 12.67 -13.17
C ARG A 239 -3.27 12.22 -13.21
N LEU A 240 -4.02 12.66 -12.22
CA LEU A 240 -5.42 12.27 -12.02
C LEU A 240 -6.35 13.45 -12.29
N GLU A 241 -7.36 13.23 -13.12
CA GLU A 241 -8.41 14.21 -13.40
C GLU A 241 -9.76 13.70 -12.90
N PRO A 242 -10.65 14.57 -12.41
CA PRO A 242 -12.02 14.18 -12.08
C PRO A 242 -12.75 13.69 -13.34
N SER A 243 -13.33 12.50 -13.29
CA SER A 243 -14.26 12.05 -14.33
C SER A 243 -15.67 12.56 -14.05
N ALA A 244 -16.42 12.95 -15.08
CA ALA A 244 -17.87 13.22 -14.97
C ALA A 244 -18.68 11.93 -14.74
N ASP A 245 -18.08 10.79 -15.05
CA ASP A 245 -18.77 9.51 -15.11
C ASP A 245 -18.99 8.95 -13.71
N LEU A 246 -20.26 8.72 -13.37
CA LEU A 246 -20.62 7.90 -12.22
C LEU A 246 -20.73 6.44 -12.66
N ASP A 247 -20.45 5.52 -11.74
CA ASP A 247 -20.58 4.08 -11.99
C ASP A 247 -22.05 3.70 -12.26
N PRO A 248 -22.41 3.33 -13.51
CA PRO A 248 -23.81 3.05 -13.86
C PRO A 248 -24.33 1.74 -13.27
N THR A 249 -23.46 0.89 -12.73
CA THR A 249 -23.84 -0.37 -12.09
C THR A 249 -24.43 -0.16 -10.69
N ARG A 250 -24.07 0.95 -10.01
CA ARG A 250 -24.65 1.33 -8.73
C ARG A 250 -26.04 1.93 -8.93
N PRO A 251 -27.13 1.35 -8.35
CA PRO A 251 -28.49 1.86 -8.54
C PRO A 251 -28.66 3.34 -8.14
N GLN A 252 -27.95 3.76 -7.09
CA GLN A 252 -27.97 5.16 -6.62
C GLN A 252 -27.32 6.12 -7.62
N ALA A 253 -26.17 5.72 -8.21
CA ALA A 253 -25.47 6.51 -9.22
C ALA A 253 -26.25 6.58 -10.53
N LYS A 254 -26.81 5.46 -10.99
CA LYS A 254 -27.71 5.43 -12.15
C LYS A 254 -28.89 6.39 -11.96
N ARG A 255 -29.55 6.33 -10.80
CA ARG A 255 -30.67 7.23 -10.49
C ARG A 255 -30.23 8.70 -10.43
N ALA A 256 -29.04 8.96 -9.91
CA ALA A 256 -28.47 10.31 -9.86
C ALA A 256 -28.27 10.87 -11.28
N MET A 257 -27.73 10.06 -12.21
CA MET A 257 -27.55 10.42 -13.62
C MET A 257 -28.87 10.68 -14.34
N GLU A 258 -29.88 9.83 -14.13
CA GLU A 258 -31.23 10.04 -14.67
C GLU A 258 -31.83 11.37 -14.20
N LEU A 259 -31.76 11.67 -12.90
CA LEU A 259 -32.27 12.93 -12.34
C LEU A 259 -31.50 14.14 -12.88
N PHE A 260 -30.18 14.02 -13.06
CA PHE A 260 -29.35 15.07 -13.62
C PHE A 260 -29.81 15.44 -15.04
N GLN A 261 -30.09 14.43 -15.87
CA GLN A 261 -30.62 14.63 -17.22
C GLN A 261 -32.07 15.13 -17.20
N GLN A 262 -32.94 14.55 -16.37
CA GLN A 262 -34.36 14.95 -16.26
C GLN A 262 -34.54 16.42 -15.87
N HIS A 263 -33.67 16.93 -15.01
CA HIS A 263 -33.69 18.32 -14.58
C HIS A 263 -32.86 19.26 -15.46
N GLY A 264 -32.27 18.76 -16.56
CA GLY A 264 -31.51 19.57 -17.51
C GLY A 264 -30.26 20.22 -16.89
N LEU A 265 -29.66 19.58 -15.88
CA LEU A 265 -28.45 20.10 -15.24
C LEU A 265 -27.27 20.04 -16.22
N THR A 266 -26.36 21.00 -16.10
CA THR A 266 -25.25 21.20 -17.04
C THR A 266 -23.88 20.93 -16.39
N GLU A 267 -22.82 20.90 -17.19
CA GLU A 267 -21.44 20.81 -16.70
C GLU A 267 -21.09 21.94 -15.70
N GLU A 268 -21.68 23.13 -15.84
CA GLU A 268 -21.51 24.22 -14.86
C GLU A 268 -22.14 23.88 -13.50
N HIS A 269 -23.30 23.20 -13.51
CA HIS A 269 -23.89 22.68 -12.28
C HIS A 269 -22.99 21.61 -11.66
N LEU A 270 -22.46 20.69 -12.46
CA LEU A 270 -21.55 19.65 -11.98
C LEU A 270 -20.28 20.25 -11.35
N ALA A 271 -19.68 21.24 -12.01
CA ALA A 271 -18.54 21.99 -11.48
C ALA A 271 -18.90 22.70 -10.16
N ALA A 272 -20.08 23.30 -10.07
CA ALA A 272 -20.57 23.94 -8.85
C ALA A 272 -20.80 22.94 -7.70
N ILE A 273 -21.40 21.77 -7.97
CA ILE A 273 -21.57 20.67 -6.99
C ILE A 273 -20.21 20.27 -6.39
N ARG A 274 -19.20 20.07 -7.25
CA ARG A 274 -17.84 19.67 -6.85
C ARG A 274 -17.12 20.78 -6.08
N ALA A 275 -17.36 22.03 -6.45
CA ALA A 275 -16.78 23.18 -5.77
C ALA A 275 -17.29 23.30 -4.32
N VAL A 276 -18.59 23.09 -4.08
CA VAL A 276 -19.20 23.22 -2.75
C VAL A 276 -19.02 21.97 -1.86
N GLY A 277 -18.95 20.78 -2.43
CA GLY A 277 -18.74 19.53 -1.68
C GLY A 277 -19.90 19.14 -0.74
N ILE A 278 -19.60 18.32 0.28
CA ILE A 278 -20.58 17.66 1.18
C ILE A 278 -20.89 18.50 2.42
N SER A 279 -20.62 19.80 2.40
CA SER A 279 -21.07 20.63 3.51
C SER A 279 -22.61 20.65 3.54
N ASP A 280 -23.19 19.93 4.48
CA ASP A 280 -24.59 20.05 4.83
C ASP A 280 -24.86 21.52 5.15
N ALA A 281 -25.72 22.12 4.33
CA ALA A 281 -26.09 23.51 4.42
C ALA A 281 -26.63 23.81 5.82
N GLY A 282 -25.93 24.67 6.57
CA GLY A 282 -26.42 25.19 7.84
C GLY A 282 -25.45 26.06 8.62
N LYS A 283 -24.24 25.56 8.93
CA LYS A 283 -23.37 26.19 9.94
C LYS A 283 -22.08 26.85 9.44
N ALA A 284 -21.69 26.64 8.20
CA ALA A 284 -20.39 27.10 7.67
C ALA A 284 -20.48 28.31 6.72
N LYS A 285 -21.52 29.15 6.81
CA LYS A 285 -21.67 30.32 5.92
C LYS A 285 -20.66 31.45 6.18
N VAL A 286 -19.94 31.45 7.31
CA VAL A 286 -19.24 32.65 7.80
C VAL A 286 -17.71 32.60 7.62
N ILE A 287 -17.09 31.44 7.44
CA ILE A 287 -15.63 31.35 7.53
C ILE A 287 -15.09 30.39 6.47
N GLN A 288 -14.82 30.88 5.26
CA GLN A 288 -13.77 30.34 4.37
C GLN A 288 -13.67 31.20 3.11
N LYS A 289 -12.59 31.97 2.96
CA LYS A 289 -12.20 32.62 1.70
C LYS A 289 -11.10 31.77 1.05
N GLY A 290 -11.42 31.06 -0.04
CA GLY A 290 -10.44 30.31 -0.79
C GLY A 290 -10.98 29.74 -2.10
N SER A 291 -10.36 30.14 -3.22
CA SER A 291 -10.48 29.63 -4.60
C SER A 291 -11.91 29.52 -5.19
N GLY A 292 -12.52 30.64 -5.60
CA GLY A 292 -13.69 30.65 -6.51
C GLY A 292 -15.01 30.02 -6.01
N ARG A 293 -15.01 29.30 -4.88
CA ARG A 293 -16.16 28.58 -4.30
C ARG A 293 -17.31 29.48 -3.83
N ASN A 294 -17.05 30.77 -3.65
CA ASN A 294 -17.98 31.74 -3.07
C ASN A 294 -18.57 32.72 -4.09
N THR A 295 -18.42 32.51 -5.40
CA THR A 295 -19.13 33.36 -6.36
C THR A 295 -20.64 33.10 -6.25
N ALA A 296 -21.44 34.16 -6.38
CA ALA A 296 -22.91 34.05 -6.31
C ALA A 296 -23.44 33.05 -7.35
N GLN A 297 -22.78 32.96 -8.51
CA GLN A 297 -23.10 32.01 -9.57
C GLN A 297 -22.87 30.55 -9.14
N VAL A 298 -21.71 30.22 -8.55
CA VAL A 298 -21.42 28.86 -8.07
C VAL A 298 -22.41 28.43 -6.98
N GLN A 299 -22.73 29.32 -6.05
CA GLN A 299 -23.72 29.02 -5.01
C GLN A 299 -25.13 28.81 -5.57
N ARG A 300 -25.53 29.61 -6.54
CA ARG A 300 -26.83 29.48 -7.21
C ARG A 300 -26.95 28.14 -7.95
N LEU A 301 -25.98 27.83 -8.81
CA LEU A 301 -25.97 26.57 -9.58
C LEU A 301 -25.93 25.34 -8.66
N ALA A 302 -25.14 25.39 -7.57
CA ALA A 302 -25.13 24.31 -6.59
C ALA A 302 -26.47 24.16 -5.85
N ALA A 303 -27.15 25.26 -5.53
CA ALA A 303 -28.47 25.23 -4.90
C ALA A 303 -29.55 24.67 -5.85
N GLU A 304 -29.54 25.08 -7.12
CA GLU A 304 -30.41 24.55 -8.18
C GLU A 304 -30.21 23.03 -8.33
N ALA A 305 -28.95 22.58 -8.43
CA ALA A 305 -28.62 21.16 -8.47
C ALA A 305 -29.04 20.41 -7.19
N LYS A 306 -28.89 21.02 -6.01
CA LYS A 306 -29.29 20.40 -4.73
C LYS A 306 -30.80 20.22 -4.62
N ALA A 307 -31.57 21.18 -5.12
CA ALA A 307 -33.04 21.07 -5.16
C ALA A 307 -33.50 19.96 -6.11
N ALA A 308 -32.84 19.84 -7.27
CA ALA A 308 -33.12 18.80 -8.26
C ALA A 308 -32.72 17.39 -7.80
N LEU A 309 -31.47 17.24 -7.34
CA LEU A 309 -30.88 15.93 -7.03
C LEU A 309 -31.19 15.44 -5.61
N LYS A 310 -31.58 16.32 -4.69
CA LYS A 310 -31.87 15.98 -3.29
C LYS A 310 -30.71 15.16 -2.67
N GLY A 311 -31.02 13.98 -2.13
CA GLY A 311 -30.01 13.07 -1.54
C GLY A 311 -28.96 12.56 -2.53
N TYR A 312 -29.28 12.53 -3.84
CA TYR A 312 -28.37 12.10 -4.90
C TYR A 312 -27.31 13.14 -5.25
N PHE A 313 -27.42 14.37 -4.72
CA PHE A 313 -26.40 15.40 -4.86
C PHE A 313 -25.00 14.90 -4.46
N ARG A 314 -24.94 14.06 -3.42
CA ARG A 314 -23.69 13.49 -2.88
C ARG A 314 -22.98 12.58 -3.89
N GLU A 315 -23.69 11.92 -4.80
CA GLU A 315 -23.06 11.08 -5.84
C GLU A 315 -22.14 11.91 -6.74
N PHE A 316 -22.53 13.14 -7.07
CA PHE A 316 -21.73 14.02 -7.93
C PHE A 316 -20.63 14.80 -7.19
N THR A 317 -20.64 14.78 -5.86
CA THR A 317 -19.57 15.40 -5.05
C THR A 317 -18.28 14.58 -5.08
N PHE A 318 -18.40 13.25 -5.24
CA PHE A 318 -17.27 12.34 -5.30
C PHE A 318 -17.07 11.86 -6.74
N ALA A 319 -16.58 12.76 -7.59
CA ALA A 319 -16.15 12.39 -8.93
C ALA A 319 -15.03 11.34 -8.84
N PRO A 320 -15.21 10.12 -9.40
CA PRO A 320 -14.11 9.18 -9.48
C PRO A 320 -13.01 9.83 -10.32
N LYS A 321 -11.77 9.74 -9.85
CA LYS A 321 -10.64 10.24 -10.61
C LYS A 321 -10.27 9.21 -11.66
N ARG A 322 -9.89 9.67 -12.85
CA ARG A 322 -9.27 8.83 -13.87
C ARG A 322 -7.83 9.23 -14.07
N MET A 323 -6.99 8.26 -14.38
CA MET A 323 -5.63 8.53 -14.79
C MET A 323 -5.62 9.05 -16.22
N VAL A 324 -4.97 10.20 -16.42
CA VAL A 324 -4.82 10.85 -17.74
C VAL A 324 -3.35 10.94 -18.17
N GLY A 325 -2.45 10.31 -17.41
CA GLY A 325 -1.02 10.27 -17.70
C GLY A 325 -0.15 10.27 -16.45
N TRP A 326 1.13 10.53 -16.64
CA TRP A 326 2.16 10.57 -15.60
C TRP A 326 2.70 11.99 -15.41
N ASN A 327 2.90 12.40 -14.17
CA ASN A 327 3.77 13.51 -13.82
C ASN A 327 5.19 12.95 -13.72
N ALA A 328 5.97 13.14 -14.77
CA ALA A 328 7.38 12.76 -14.83
C ALA A 328 8.29 13.93 -14.46
N CYS A 329 9.56 13.63 -14.17
CA CYS A 329 10.59 14.65 -14.05
C CYS A 329 10.94 15.28 -15.41
N GLY A 330 11.62 16.43 -15.38
CA GLY A 330 12.04 17.15 -16.59
C GLY A 330 13.23 16.55 -17.35
N CYS A 331 13.74 15.38 -16.97
CA CYS A 331 14.98 14.81 -17.55
C CYS A 331 14.81 14.30 -18.98
N GLY A 332 13.59 14.02 -19.45
CA GLY A 332 13.33 13.57 -20.83
C GLY A 332 13.94 12.21 -21.20
N VAL A 333 14.33 11.40 -20.21
CA VAL A 333 14.90 10.06 -20.39
C VAL A 333 13.85 8.96 -20.14
N PRO A 334 14.05 7.75 -20.69
CA PRO A 334 13.22 6.61 -20.36
C PRO A 334 13.21 6.32 -18.86
N SER A 335 12.06 5.89 -18.35
CA SER A 335 11.93 5.37 -16.99
C SER A 335 12.25 3.88 -16.94
N GLN A 336 12.45 3.38 -15.72
CA GLN A 336 12.57 1.96 -15.40
C GLN A 336 11.64 1.62 -14.22
N PRO A 337 11.25 0.35 -14.02
CA PRO A 337 10.45 -0.03 -12.87
C PRO A 337 11.15 0.23 -11.53
N GLY A 338 10.38 0.54 -10.48
CA GLY A 338 10.89 0.68 -9.12
C GLY A 338 11.54 -0.62 -8.60
N MET A 339 12.38 -0.47 -7.58
CA MET A 339 13.12 -1.56 -6.93
C MET A 339 12.56 -1.87 -5.54
N VAL A 340 12.09 -3.10 -5.35
CA VAL A 340 11.64 -3.64 -4.06
C VAL A 340 12.75 -4.48 -3.43
N LEU A 341 13.06 -4.26 -2.16
CA LEU A 341 13.97 -5.10 -1.38
C LEU A 341 13.21 -5.86 -0.29
N ASP A 342 13.50 -7.14 -0.15
CA ASP A 342 13.08 -7.96 1.00
C ASP A 342 14.33 -8.56 1.67
N PRO A 343 14.85 -7.97 2.76
CA PRO A 343 16.06 -8.44 3.42
C PRO A 343 15.85 -9.66 4.34
N PHE A 344 14.62 -10.19 4.42
CA PHE A 344 14.29 -11.44 5.09
C PHE A 344 13.32 -12.24 4.22
N MET A 345 13.72 -12.49 2.96
CA MET A 345 12.77 -12.90 1.91
C MET A 345 12.09 -14.25 2.17
N GLY A 346 12.68 -15.13 2.97
CA GLY A 346 12.22 -16.49 3.22
C GLY A 346 11.91 -17.20 1.90
N SER A 347 10.63 -17.55 1.69
CA SER A 347 10.15 -18.21 0.46
C SER A 347 10.11 -17.33 -0.79
N GLY A 348 10.43 -16.03 -0.69
CA GLY A 348 10.45 -15.09 -1.82
C GLY A 348 9.07 -14.56 -2.23
N THR A 349 8.07 -14.58 -1.35
CA THR A 349 6.71 -14.14 -1.70
C THR A 349 6.67 -12.69 -2.19
N THR A 350 7.37 -11.78 -1.50
CA THR A 350 7.46 -10.37 -1.89
C THR A 350 8.02 -10.20 -3.30
N LEU A 351 9.04 -10.99 -3.67
CA LEU A 351 9.68 -10.93 -4.99
C LEU A 351 8.72 -11.38 -6.09
N ASN A 352 7.93 -12.42 -5.82
CA ASN A 352 6.92 -12.91 -6.77
C ASN A 352 5.85 -11.85 -7.03
N VAL A 353 5.31 -11.25 -5.98
CA VAL A 353 4.32 -10.18 -6.09
C VAL A 353 4.89 -8.94 -6.79
N ALA A 354 6.13 -8.57 -6.48
CA ALA A 354 6.82 -7.48 -7.18
C ALA A 354 6.89 -7.75 -8.69
N ARG A 355 7.27 -8.97 -9.09
CA ARG A 355 7.34 -9.37 -10.51
C ARG A 355 5.97 -9.33 -11.19
N GLU A 356 4.93 -9.85 -10.55
CA GLU A 356 3.55 -9.83 -11.05
C GLU A 356 3.05 -8.41 -11.28
N LEU A 357 3.37 -7.51 -10.35
CA LEU A 357 3.08 -6.09 -10.47
C LEU A 357 4.05 -5.36 -11.43
N GLY A 358 5.06 -6.04 -11.96
CA GLY A 358 6.01 -5.43 -12.89
C GLY A 358 7.03 -4.50 -12.24
N ARG A 359 7.41 -4.76 -10.99
CA ARG A 359 8.48 -4.09 -10.25
C ARG A 359 9.72 -4.99 -10.21
N ARG A 360 10.91 -4.39 -10.21
CA ARG A 360 12.16 -5.13 -9.98
C ARG A 360 12.27 -5.50 -8.50
N SER A 361 12.96 -6.59 -8.20
CA SER A 361 13.10 -7.02 -6.82
C SER A 361 14.43 -7.69 -6.48
N ILE A 362 14.87 -7.50 -5.24
CA ILE A 362 16.01 -8.18 -4.64
C ILE A 362 15.54 -8.79 -3.32
N GLY A 363 15.84 -10.07 -3.11
CA GLY A 363 15.58 -10.77 -1.87
C GLY A 363 16.88 -11.24 -1.25
N VAL A 364 17.03 -11.05 0.05
CA VAL A 364 18.18 -11.53 0.83
C VAL A 364 17.67 -12.43 1.92
N ASP A 365 18.30 -13.58 2.10
CA ASP A 365 18.04 -14.47 3.22
C ASP A 365 19.29 -15.28 3.55
N LEU A 366 19.44 -15.68 4.81
CA LEU A 366 20.53 -16.54 5.27
C LEU A 366 20.46 -17.91 4.58
N VAL A 367 19.25 -18.37 4.26
CA VAL A 367 19.00 -19.64 3.58
C VAL A 367 18.14 -19.43 2.35
N LEU A 368 18.66 -19.82 1.18
CA LEU A 368 17.88 -19.75 -0.05
C LEU A 368 16.77 -20.81 -0.11
N PRO A 369 15.62 -20.50 -0.76
CA PRO A 369 14.58 -21.46 -1.06
C PRO A 369 15.10 -22.72 -1.76
N ASP A 370 14.57 -23.89 -1.40
CA ASP A 370 14.95 -25.21 -1.95
C ASP A 370 14.81 -25.28 -3.48
N THR A 371 13.96 -24.43 -4.06
CA THR A 371 13.72 -24.32 -5.50
C THR A 371 14.90 -23.73 -6.27
N GLN A 372 15.86 -23.07 -5.60
CA GLN A 372 17.07 -22.50 -6.22
C GLN A 372 18.36 -23.26 -5.90
N GLN A 373 18.35 -24.19 -4.95
CA GLN A 373 19.51 -25.04 -4.62
C GLN A 373 19.78 -26.14 -5.68
N LYS A 374 18.93 -26.26 -6.71
CA LYS A 374 19.04 -27.28 -7.79
C LYS A 374 19.55 -26.72 -9.12
N ALA A 375 20.11 -25.51 -9.14
CA ALA A 375 20.53 -24.82 -10.36
C ALA A 375 22.05 -24.84 -10.62
N ASP A 376 22.79 -25.72 -9.95
CA ASP A 376 24.23 -25.95 -10.18
C ASP A 376 24.51 -27.30 -10.86
#